data_AF-A0A939IWZ4-F1
#
_entry.id   AF-A0A939IWZ4-F1
#
_cell.length_a   1.000
_cell.length_b   1.000
_cell.length_c   1.000
_cell.angle_alpha   90.00
_cell.angle_beta   90.00
_cell.angle_gamma   90.00
#
_symmetry.space_group_name_H-M   'P 1'
#
loop_
_entity.id
_entity.type
_entity.pdbx_description
1 polymer ?
#
loop_
_entity_poly.entity_id
_entity_poly.type
_entity_poly.pdbx_seq_one_letter_code
_entity_poly.pdbx_strand_id
1 'polypeptide(L)'
;MTAPDIRRRTTAVIVALCVLFGLTMAGQGTAHAAFDGVVKGFADSRDVATIDPDHPASLTIVVQHENPYNGPDKYGRLPGSPAGYQVVATRIPGLDLTDPSTWSKLGDYAFGNKEIIATGTRYNAVTGTNGLAIIDPLPVGAYYIQVTPPKDDEHRFFEIDPMVVTVPVGGDKDWNYQVQVAVKGVGFTRPYPPEEEQPPLFPPELLIPAISIPILVWLIPLLPALSSGASVPPPPAPAPTPAPQPEPEKPRPNLAITGSPVDTVMAVSLLVMLLGGVLVIASTRRSQRSRR
;
A
#
# COMPACT_ATOMS: atom_id res chain seq x y z
N MET A 1 -28.37 32.64 -46.23
CA MET A 1 -27.49 31.80 -45.40
C MET A 1 -26.60 32.72 -44.59
N THR A 2 -27.01 32.97 -43.35
CA THR A 2 -26.39 33.93 -42.44
C THR A 2 -25.41 33.21 -41.51
N ALA A 3 -24.48 33.97 -40.96
CA ALA A 3 -23.23 33.50 -40.33
C ALA A 3 -23.27 33.12 -38.83
N PRO A 4 -24.38 32.79 -38.13
CA PRO A 4 -24.30 32.41 -36.71
C PRO A 4 -24.13 30.90 -36.46
N ASP A 5 -24.19 30.02 -37.48
CA ASP A 5 -24.23 28.57 -37.26
C ASP A 5 -22.86 27.85 -37.18
N ILE A 6 -21.76 28.53 -37.54
CA ILE A 6 -20.43 27.90 -37.55
C ILE A 6 -19.75 27.91 -36.18
N ARG A 7 -20.11 28.85 -35.28
CA ARG A 7 -19.45 28.97 -33.95
C ARG A 7 -19.97 28.03 -32.87
N ARG A 8 -21.12 27.36 -33.06
CA ARG A 8 -21.64 26.38 -32.09
C ARG A 8 -21.09 24.97 -32.26
N ARG A 9 -20.44 24.66 -33.39
CA ARG A 9 -19.90 23.32 -33.67
C ARG A 9 -18.44 23.13 -33.26
N THR A 10 -17.66 24.21 -33.10
CA THR A 10 -16.24 24.11 -32.73
C THR A 10 -15.99 24.04 -31.22
N THR A 11 -16.90 24.52 -30.37
CA THR A 11 -16.74 24.45 -28.90
C THR A 11 -17.11 23.09 -28.33
N ALA A 12 -17.95 22.32 -29.02
CA ALA A 12 -18.34 20.96 -28.59
C ALA A 12 -17.23 19.91 -28.81
N VAL A 13 -16.29 20.16 -29.73
CA VAL A 13 -15.23 19.19 -30.07
C VAL A 13 -14.04 19.26 -29.11
N ILE A 14 -13.75 20.43 -28.52
CA ILE A 14 -12.60 20.59 -27.60
C ILE A 14 -12.92 20.06 -26.19
N VAL A 15 -14.17 20.16 -25.72
CA VAL A 15 -14.59 19.57 -24.44
C VAL A 15 -14.68 18.04 -24.54
N ALA A 16 -15.04 17.49 -25.70
CA ALA A 16 -15.04 16.04 -25.92
C ALA A 16 -13.62 15.43 -25.94
N LEU A 17 -12.59 16.18 -26.37
CA LEU A 17 -11.23 15.66 -26.42
C LEU A 17 -10.54 15.59 -25.04
N CYS A 18 -10.86 16.50 -24.11
CA CYS A 18 -10.29 16.47 -22.75
C CYS A 18 -10.98 15.45 -21.82
N VAL A 19 -12.24 15.10 -22.09
CA VAL A 19 -12.94 14.03 -21.35
C VAL A 19 -12.43 12.64 -21.77
N LEU A 20 -11.90 12.48 -22.99
CA LEU A 20 -11.31 11.21 -23.44
C LEU A 20 -9.89 10.95 -22.91
N PHE A 21 -9.12 11.97 -22.55
CA PHE A 21 -7.76 11.78 -22.01
C PHE A 21 -7.72 11.59 -20.48
N GLY A 22 -8.77 12.00 -19.76
CA GLY A 22 -8.89 11.80 -18.31
C GLY A 22 -9.56 10.49 -17.89
N LEU A 23 -10.17 9.75 -18.83
CA LEU A 23 -10.93 8.53 -18.55
C LEU A 23 -10.14 7.22 -18.72
N THR A 24 -8.84 7.27 -18.99
CA THR A 24 -8.03 6.06 -19.22
C THR A 24 -7.32 5.51 -17.97
N MET A 25 -7.45 6.17 -16.82
CA MET A 25 -6.81 5.71 -15.56
C MET A 25 -7.79 5.03 -14.57
N ALA A 26 -9.05 4.83 -14.95
CA ALA A 26 -10.09 4.28 -14.07
C ALA A 26 -10.36 2.76 -14.25
N GLY A 27 -9.51 2.04 -14.98
CA GLY A 27 -9.70 0.61 -15.28
C GLY A 27 -8.50 -0.27 -15.00
N GLN A 28 -7.48 0.21 -14.28
CA GLN A 28 -6.32 -0.62 -13.95
C GLN A 28 -6.68 -1.51 -12.77
N GLY A 29 -6.99 -2.78 -13.07
CA GLY A 29 -7.20 -3.82 -12.07
C GLY A 29 -6.00 -3.88 -11.15
N THR A 30 -6.20 -3.52 -9.88
CA THR A 30 -5.20 -3.67 -8.83
C THR A 30 -5.10 -5.15 -8.50
N ALA A 31 -4.03 -5.80 -8.97
CA ALA A 31 -3.76 -7.16 -8.61
C ALA A 31 -3.24 -7.17 -7.17
N HIS A 32 -3.98 -7.82 -6.27
CA HIS A 32 -3.56 -8.03 -4.90
C HIS A 32 -2.74 -9.32 -4.83
N ALA A 33 -1.68 -9.33 -4.02
CA ALA A 33 -0.94 -10.55 -3.72
C ALA A 33 -1.89 -11.58 -3.09
N ALA A 34 -1.97 -12.76 -3.69
CA ALA A 34 -2.67 -13.90 -3.10
C ALA A 34 -1.87 -14.41 -1.88
N PHE A 35 -2.51 -15.24 -1.06
CA PHE A 35 -1.96 -15.85 0.16
C PHE A 35 -0.62 -16.62 -0.01
N ASP A 36 -0.14 -16.80 -1.23
CA ASP A 36 1.07 -17.57 -1.57
C ASP A 36 2.23 -16.71 -2.12
N GLY A 37 2.16 -15.38 -1.95
CA GLY A 37 3.22 -14.48 -2.42
C GLY A 37 3.32 -14.35 -3.95
N VAL A 38 2.30 -14.79 -4.69
CA VAL A 38 2.21 -14.66 -6.17
C VAL A 38 1.08 -13.69 -6.55
N VAL A 39 1.38 -12.77 -7.47
CA VAL A 39 0.45 -11.81 -8.07
C VAL A 39 0.24 -12.17 -9.54
N LYS A 40 -0.91 -12.77 -9.85
CA LYS A 40 -1.29 -13.20 -11.21
C LYS A 40 -2.59 -12.58 -11.76
N GLY A 41 -3.33 -11.84 -10.92
CA GLY A 41 -4.67 -11.34 -11.27
C GLY A 41 -5.66 -12.48 -11.55
N PHE A 42 -6.64 -12.24 -12.43
CA PHE A 42 -7.65 -13.23 -12.86
C PHE A 42 -7.11 -14.19 -13.95
N ALA A 43 -5.86 -14.61 -13.86
CA ALA A 43 -5.24 -15.47 -14.88
C ALA A 43 -5.94 -16.83 -15.03
N ASP A 44 -6.52 -17.37 -13.96
CA ASP A 44 -7.15 -18.71 -13.97
C ASP A 44 -8.42 -18.79 -14.83
N SER A 45 -9.00 -17.64 -15.21
CA SER A 45 -10.15 -17.55 -16.12
C SER A 45 -9.78 -17.10 -17.54
N ARG A 46 -8.47 -17.09 -17.87
CA ARG A 46 -7.93 -16.63 -19.15
C ARG A 46 -7.18 -17.73 -19.88
N ASP A 47 -7.21 -17.64 -21.20
CA ASP A 47 -6.34 -18.45 -22.05
C ASP A 47 -4.95 -17.80 -22.09
N VAL A 48 -3.97 -18.43 -21.45
CA VAL A 48 -2.59 -17.95 -21.35
C VAL A 48 -1.87 -17.96 -22.69
N ALA A 49 -2.31 -18.77 -23.66
CA ALA A 49 -1.74 -18.79 -25.00
C ALA A 49 -2.03 -17.50 -25.80
N THR A 50 -2.92 -16.64 -25.30
CA THR A 50 -3.25 -15.34 -25.92
C THR A 50 -2.37 -14.18 -25.45
N ILE A 51 -1.44 -14.43 -24.52
CA ILE A 51 -0.46 -13.42 -24.11
C ILE A 51 0.47 -13.12 -25.30
N ASP A 52 0.63 -11.84 -25.60
CA ASP A 52 1.60 -11.34 -26.57
C ASP A 52 2.93 -11.08 -25.85
N PRO A 53 3.98 -11.89 -26.09
CA PRO A 53 5.26 -11.76 -25.39
C PRO A 53 6.02 -10.48 -25.76
N ASP A 54 5.68 -9.83 -26.88
CA ASP A 54 6.37 -8.64 -27.37
C ASP A 54 5.61 -7.35 -27.04
N HIS A 55 4.48 -7.43 -26.33
CA HIS A 55 3.68 -6.28 -25.98
C HIS A 55 4.42 -5.36 -24.98
N PRO A 56 4.44 -4.02 -25.20
CA PRO A 56 5.00 -3.08 -24.24
C PRO A 56 4.29 -3.19 -22.89
N ALA A 57 5.06 -3.40 -21.82
CA ALA A 57 4.53 -3.60 -20.49
C ALA A 57 5.30 -2.79 -19.44
N SER A 58 4.65 -2.56 -18.30
CA SER A 58 5.21 -1.82 -17.19
C SER A 58 4.70 -2.37 -15.86
N LEU A 59 5.49 -2.13 -14.81
CA LEU A 59 5.14 -2.49 -13.44
C LEU A 59 5.23 -1.25 -12.55
N THR A 60 4.15 -0.99 -11.81
CA THR A 60 4.10 0.04 -10.78
C THR A 60 3.92 -0.61 -9.42
N ILE A 61 4.90 -0.43 -8.53
CA ILE A 61 4.79 -0.80 -7.11
C ILE A 61 4.26 0.40 -6.33
N VAL A 62 3.22 0.19 -5.53
CA VAL A 62 2.57 1.20 -4.69
C VAL A 62 2.82 0.86 -3.23
N VAL A 63 3.70 1.62 -2.58
CA VAL A 63 3.93 1.54 -1.13
C VAL A 63 2.93 2.44 -0.42
N GLN A 64 2.13 1.87 0.47
CA GLN A 64 1.16 2.64 1.24
C GLN A 64 1.85 3.48 2.32
N HIS A 65 1.26 4.64 2.61
CA HIS A 65 1.71 5.52 3.68
C HIS A 65 1.11 5.09 5.01
N GLU A 66 1.93 5.04 6.07
CA GLU A 66 1.40 4.99 7.43
C GLU A 66 0.71 6.33 7.76
N ASN A 67 -0.32 6.33 8.60
CA ASN A 67 -0.91 7.58 9.07
C ASN A 67 0.17 8.45 9.76
N PRO A 68 0.47 9.66 9.24
CA PRO A 68 1.59 10.48 9.74
C PRO A 68 1.33 11.05 11.14
N TYR A 69 0.08 11.01 11.62
CA TYR A 69 -0.28 11.42 12.98
C TYR A 69 -0.12 10.31 14.01
N ASN A 70 0.30 9.11 13.61
CA ASN A 70 0.66 8.07 14.56
C ASN A 70 1.88 8.55 15.36
N GLY A 71 1.79 8.43 16.69
CA GLY A 71 2.88 8.78 17.58
C GLY A 71 4.15 7.95 17.35
N PRO A 72 5.25 8.30 18.04
CA PRO A 72 6.47 7.51 17.99
C PRO A 72 6.23 6.07 18.44
N ASP A 73 7.00 5.13 17.90
CA ASP A 73 6.97 3.73 18.36
C ASP A 73 7.67 3.58 19.72
N LYS A 74 7.79 2.35 20.21
CA LYS A 74 8.48 2.06 21.47
C LYS A 74 9.97 2.45 21.49
N TYR A 75 10.56 2.76 20.33
CA TYR A 75 11.94 3.21 20.18
C TYR A 75 12.04 4.71 19.90
N GLY A 76 10.92 5.46 19.92
CA GLY A 76 10.90 6.89 19.66
C GLY A 76 10.80 7.27 18.18
N ARG A 77 10.65 6.30 17.26
CA ARG A 77 10.69 6.56 15.81
C ARG A 77 9.34 6.95 15.25
N LEU A 78 9.32 7.95 14.37
CA LEU A 78 8.10 8.45 13.73
C LEU A 78 7.71 7.62 12.50
N PRO A 79 6.44 7.72 12.02
CA PRO A 79 6.04 7.13 10.74
C PRO A 79 6.92 7.58 9.58
N GLY A 80 7.46 6.64 8.82
CA GLY A 80 8.27 6.93 7.64
C GLY A 80 7.46 7.42 6.44
N SER A 81 8.13 8.19 5.58
CA SER A 81 7.62 8.55 4.24
C SER A 81 7.50 7.30 3.35
N PRO A 82 6.55 7.25 2.39
CA PRO A 82 6.50 6.16 1.41
C PRO A 82 7.60 6.30 0.34
N ALA A 83 8.40 7.36 0.37
CA ALA A 83 9.51 7.60 -0.55
C ALA A 83 10.80 6.85 -0.17
N GLY A 84 11.64 6.58 -1.15
CA GLY A 84 13.00 6.05 -0.96
C GLY A 84 13.11 4.54 -0.85
N TYR A 85 12.00 3.79 -0.93
CA TYR A 85 12.05 2.33 -0.99
C TYR A 85 12.72 1.91 -2.28
N GLN A 86 13.68 1.00 -2.18
CA GLN A 86 14.34 0.38 -3.33
C GLN A 86 13.50 -0.80 -3.82
N VAL A 87 13.07 -0.73 -5.07
CA VAL A 87 12.33 -1.81 -5.73
C VAL A 87 13.25 -2.47 -6.73
N VAL A 88 13.40 -3.79 -6.61
CA VAL A 88 14.16 -4.62 -7.56
C VAL A 88 13.24 -5.69 -8.10
N ALA A 89 12.97 -5.65 -9.40
CA ALA A 89 12.29 -6.72 -10.12
C ALA A 89 13.32 -7.59 -10.84
N THR A 90 13.41 -8.86 -10.47
CA THR A 90 14.33 -9.81 -11.09
C THR A 90 13.54 -10.79 -11.96
N ARG A 91 13.79 -10.79 -13.27
CA ARG A 91 13.12 -11.72 -14.20
C ARG A 91 13.52 -13.16 -13.88
N ILE A 92 12.53 -14.03 -13.73
CA ILE A 92 12.76 -15.46 -13.48
C ILE A 92 13.10 -16.12 -14.84
N PRO A 93 14.31 -16.68 -15.01
CA PRO A 93 14.73 -17.22 -16.30
C PRO A 93 13.97 -18.50 -16.65
N GLY A 94 13.77 -18.74 -17.95
CA GLY A 94 13.20 -19.99 -18.46
C GLY A 94 11.70 -20.19 -18.25
N LEU A 95 10.99 -19.19 -17.74
CA LEU A 95 9.53 -19.23 -17.63
C LEU A 95 8.88 -18.58 -18.87
N ASP A 96 8.03 -19.35 -19.54
CA ASP A 96 7.17 -18.88 -20.62
C ASP A 96 5.74 -18.73 -20.10
N LEU A 97 5.21 -17.50 -20.07
CA LEU A 97 3.86 -17.24 -19.58
C LEU A 97 2.78 -17.73 -20.55
N THR A 98 3.12 -18.03 -21.81
CA THR A 98 2.18 -18.63 -22.78
C THR A 98 2.01 -20.14 -22.57
N ASP A 99 2.89 -20.78 -21.78
CA ASP A 99 2.76 -22.18 -21.38
C ASP A 99 1.92 -22.32 -20.09
N PRO A 100 0.76 -23.00 -20.13
CA PRO A 100 -0.03 -23.29 -18.94
C PRO A 100 0.75 -23.97 -17.80
N SER A 101 1.77 -24.77 -18.13
CA SER A 101 2.57 -25.50 -17.13
C SER A 101 3.43 -24.58 -16.24
N THR A 102 3.75 -23.38 -16.72
CA THR A 102 4.50 -22.36 -15.99
C THR A 102 3.72 -21.86 -14.78
N TRP A 103 2.42 -21.66 -14.92
CA TRP A 103 1.59 -20.99 -13.92
C TRP A 103 1.45 -21.79 -12.62
N SER A 104 1.48 -23.12 -12.70
CA SER A 104 1.46 -24.00 -11.52
C SER A 104 2.77 -23.98 -10.72
N LYS A 105 3.88 -23.52 -11.32
CA LYS A 105 5.22 -23.49 -10.70
C LYS A 105 5.56 -22.13 -10.09
N LEU A 106 4.72 -21.10 -10.26
CA LEU A 106 5.03 -19.74 -9.81
C LEU A 106 5.19 -19.63 -8.29
N GLY A 107 4.44 -20.43 -7.52
CA GLY A 107 4.53 -20.47 -6.06
C GLY A 107 5.90 -20.92 -5.55
N ASP A 108 6.59 -21.79 -6.28
CA ASP A 108 7.93 -22.30 -5.93
C ASP A 108 8.97 -21.18 -5.85
N TYR A 109 8.70 -20.03 -6.48
CA TYR A 109 9.60 -18.89 -6.55
C TYR A 109 9.27 -17.77 -5.56
N ALA A 110 8.12 -17.83 -4.87
CA ALA A 110 7.68 -16.79 -3.92
C ALA A 110 8.61 -16.64 -2.71
N PHE A 111 9.28 -17.73 -2.30
CA PHE A 111 10.06 -17.78 -1.05
C PHE A 111 11.58 -17.60 -1.23
N GLY A 112 12.00 -16.76 -2.17
CA GLY A 112 13.38 -16.28 -2.25
C GLY A 112 14.39 -17.34 -2.67
N ASN A 113 14.36 -17.69 -3.95
CA ASN A 113 15.42 -18.50 -4.54
C ASN A 113 16.65 -17.63 -4.84
N LYS A 114 17.75 -17.86 -4.11
CA LYS A 114 19.05 -17.17 -4.29
C LYS A 114 19.57 -17.29 -5.73
N GLU A 115 19.25 -18.38 -6.42
CA GLU A 115 19.65 -18.61 -7.81
C GLU A 115 18.97 -17.64 -8.77
N ILE A 116 17.67 -17.34 -8.57
CA ILE A 116 16.96 -16.33 -9.36
C ILE A 116 17.65 -14.98 -9.19
N ILE A 117 17.94 -14.61 -7.94
CA ILE A 117 18.59 -13.32 -7.64
C ILE A 117 19.96 -13.26 -8.32
N ALA A 118 20.70 -14.36 -8.36
CA ALA A 118 22.05 -14.41 -8.94
C ALA A 118 22.07 -14.42 -10.48
N THR A 119 21.09 -15.04 -11.14
CA THR A 119 21.13 -15.31 -12.59
C THR A 119 20.12 -14.50 -13.40
N GLY A 120 19.06 -13.99 -12.77
CA GLY A 120 18.00 -13.25 -13.43
C GLY A 120 18.39 -11.82 -13.80
N THR A 121 17.78 -11.30 -14.87
CA THR A 121 17.93 -9.89 -15.27
C THR A 121 17.20 -8.99 -14.29
N ARG A 122 17.84 -7.93 -13.82
CA ARG A 122 17.30 -7.02 -12.80
C ARG A 122 16.86 -5.68 -13.38
N TYR A 123 15.74 -5.19 -12.88
CA TYR A 123 15.17 -3.88 -13.16
C TYR A 123 14.95 -3.16 -11.85
N ASN A 124 15.43 -1.93 -11.73
CA ASN A 124 15.42 -1.19 -10.47
C ASN A 124 14.54 0.06 -10.58
N ALA A 125 13.84 0.39 -9.51
CA ALA A 125 13.14 1.66 -9.33
C ALA A 125 13.20 2.08 -7.86
N VAL A 126 12.89 3.36 -7.61
CA VAL A 126 12.83 3.92 -6.25
C VAL A 126 11.50 4.62 -6.08
N THR A 127 10.86 4.45 -4.91
CA THR A 127 9.58 5.12 -4.67
C THR A 127 9.75 6.63 -4.52
N GLY A 128 8.87 7.38 -5.20
CA GLY A 128 8.75 8.83 -5.01
C GLY A 128 7.96 9.21 -3.76
N THR A 129 7.72 10.52 -3.58
CA THR A 129 6.89 11.05 -2.47
C THR A 129 5.43 10.59 -2.50
N ASN A 130 4.96 10.16 -3.67
CA ASN A 130 3.64 9.54 -3.85
C ASN A 130 3.62 8.03 -3.53
N GLY A 131 4.74 7.45 -3.11
CA GLY A 131 4.86 6.01 -2.83
C GLY A 131 4.91 5.13 -4.07
N LEU A 132 5.06 5.70 -5.27
CA LEU A 132 5.10 4.96 -6.53
C LEU A 132 6.53 4.71 -6.98
N ALA A 133 6.83 3.47 -7.34
CA ALA A 133 8.02 3.08 -8.08
C ALA A 133 7.58 2.45 -9.42
N ILE A 134 8.02 3.03 -10.54
CA ILE A 134 7.61 2.63 -11.88
C ILE A 134 8.81 2.03 -12.61
N ILE A 135 8.61 0.84 -13.19
CA ILE A 135 9.57 0.16 -14.07
C ILE A 135 8.94 0.11 -15.47
N ASP A 136 9.48 0.90 -16.38
CA ASP A 136 9.02 1.06 -17.76
C ASP A 136 10.22 1.43 -18.65
N PRO A 137 10.52 0.67 -19.72
CA PRO A 137 9.85 -0.55 -20.16
C PRO A 137 10.18 -1.77 -19.29
N LEU A 138 9.26 -2.73 -19.24
CA LEU A 138 9.46 -4.05 -18.64
C LEU A 138 9.00 -5.15 -19.63
N PRO A 139 9.86 -6.11 -20.01
CA PRO A 139 9.45 -7.20 -20.88
C PRO A 139 8.37 -8.09 -20.26
N VAL A 140 7.61 -8.81 -21.08
CA VAL A 140 6.68 -9.83 -20.59
C VAL A 140 7.44 -10.97 -19.88
N GLY A 141 6.93 -11.38 -18.72
CA GLY A 141 7.52 -12.44 -17.91
C GLY A 141 7.06 -12.46 -16.46
N ALA A 142 7.59 -13.43 -15.70
CA ALA A 142 7.43 -13.49 -14.25
C ALA A 142 8.66 -12.87 -13.56
N TYR A 143 8.41 -12.14 -12.48
CA TYR A 143 9.41 -11.34 -11.77
C TYR A 143 9.37 -11.62 -10.28
N TYR A 144 10.53 -11.88 -9.69
CA TYR A 144 10.71 -11.86 -8.24
C TYR A 144 10.98 -10.42 -7.80
N ILE A 145 10.08 -9.86 -7.00
CA ILE A 145 10.07 -8.48 -6.54
C ILE A 145 10.60 -8.41 -5.12
N GLN A 146 11.61 -7.57 -4.91
CA GLN A 146 12.12 -7.19 -3.60
C GLN A 146 11.89 -5.71 -3.38
N VAL A 147 11.32 -5.35 -2.22
CA VAL A 147 11.09 -3.97 -1.83
C VAL A 147 11.80 -3.72 -0.50
N THR A 148 12.87 -2.93 -0.53
CA THR A 148 13.70 -2.65 0.65
C THR A 148 13.43 -1.23 1.15
N PRO A 149 13.13 -1.04 2.45
CA PRO A 149 12.91 0.30 3.00
C PRO A 149 14.18 1.16 2.96
N PRO A 150 14.04 2.49 3.03
CA PRO A 150 15.16 3.40 3.25
C PRO A 150 15.94 3.04 4.51
N LYS A 151 17.24 3.35 4.51
CA LYS A 151 18.07 3.28 5.72
C LYS A 151 17.92 4.58 6.50
N ASP A 152 17.07 4.55 7.51
CA ASP A 152 16.80 5.69 8.39
C ASP A 152 16.30 5.14 9.73
N ASP A 153 17.05 5.46 10.80
CA ASP A 153 16.80 4.98 12.16
C ASP A 153 15.86 5.92 12.94
N GLU A 154 15.56 7.12 12.44
CA GLU A 154 14.62 8.07 13.05
C GLU A 154 13.16 7.74 12.72
N HIS A 155 12.94 7.02 11.63
CA HIS A 155 11.62 6.62 11.17
C HIS A 155 11.46 5.09 11.14
N ARG A 156 10.21 4.66 11.29
CA ARG A 156 9.83 3.27 11.05
C ARG A 156 9.22 3.15 9.66
N PHE A 157 9.64 2.13 8.94
CA PHE A 157 9.18 1.83 7.59
C PHE A 157 8.51 0.46 7.58
N PHE A 158 7.58 0.23 6.68
CA PHE A 158 7.01 -1.09 6.50
C PHE A 158 8.07 -2.04 5.96
N GLU A 159 8.20 -3.20 6.60
CA GLU A 159 8.88 -4.34 5.99
C GLU A 159 7.90 -5.01 5.02
N ILE A 160 8.36 -5.26 3.79
CA ILE A 160 7.54 -5.84 2.72
C ILE A 160 8.16 -7.17 2.35
N ASP A 161 7.36 -8.23 2.44
CA ASP A 161 7.80 -9.55 2.01
C ASP A 161 8.02 -9.57 0.49
N PRO A 162 9.07 -10.26 0.00
CA PRO A 162 9.24 -10.49 -1.41
C PRO A 162 8.05 -11.25 -2.02
N MET A 163 7.83 -11.05 -3.31
CA MET A 163 6.71 -11.67 -4.03
C MET A 163 7.05 -11.94 -5.49
N VAL A 164 6.31 -12.83 -6.12
CA VAL A 164 6.36 -13.06 -7.57
C VAL A 164 5.22 -12.30 -8.23
N VAL A 165 5.51 -11.57 -9.31
CA VAL A 165 4.53 -10.84 -10.11
C VAL A 165 4.65 -11.27 -11.56
N THR A 166 3.53 -11.62 -12.20
CA THR A 166 3.50 -11.80 -13.66
C THR A 166 3.19 -10.48 -14.35
N VAL A 167 3.84 -10.26 -15.50
CA VAL A 167 3.54 -9.14 -16.40
C VAL A 167 3.35 -9.76 -17.78
N PRO A 168 2.13 -9.80 -18.34
CA PRO A 168 0.89 -9.22 -17.81
C PRO A 168 0.30 -9.99 -16.62
N VAL A 169 -0.74 -9.41 -16.02
CA VAL A 169 -1.69 -10.10 -15.11
C VAL A 169 -3.03 -10.31 -15.81
N GLY A 170 -3.82 -11.29 -15.36
CA GLY A 170 -5.18 -11.46 -15.86
C GLY A 170 -6.09 -10.30 -15.41
N GLY A 171 -6.69 -9.58 -16.36
CA GLY A 171 -7.69 -8.55 -16.10
C GLY A 171 -9.14 -9.06 -16.26
N ASP A 172 -10.10 -8.14 -16.15
CA ASP A 172 -11.55 -8.42 -16.22
C ASP A 172 -12.03 -8.85 -17.62
N LYS A 173 -11.32 -8.46 -18.68
CA LYS A 173 -11.65 -8.82 -20.07
C LYS A 173 -10.44 -9.28 -20.87
N ASP A 174 -9.30 -8.64 -20.64
CA ASP A 174 -8.06 -8.86 -21.38
C ASP A 174 -6.87 -8.97 -20.41
N TRP A 175 -5.69 -9.29 -20.96
CA TRP A 175 -4.42 -9.22 -20.24
C TRP A 175 -4.07 -7.76 -19.93
N ASN A 176 -3.71 -7.46 -18.69
CA ASN A 176 -3.24 -6.13 -18.29
C ASN A 176 -1.70 -6.10 -18.30
N TYR A 177 -1.13 -5.38 -19.26
CA TYR A 177 0.31 -5.17 -19.40
C TYR A 177 0.84 -3.98 -18.60
N GLN A 178 -0.04 -3.13 -18.04
CA GLN A 178 0.33 -2.04 -17.14
C GLN A 178 -0.05 -2.44 -15.72
N VAL A 179 0.81 -3.25 -15.11
CA VAL A 179 0.54 -3.90 -13.84
C VAL A 179 0.78 -2.92 -12.70
N GLN A 180 -0.20 -2.80 -11.79
CA GLN A 180 -0.05 -2.05 -10.56
C GLN A 180 -0.24 -2.99 -9.37
N VAL A 181 0.72 -2.98 -8.44
CA VAL A 181 0.72 -3.82 -7.24
C VAL A 181 0.82 -2.93 -6.01
N ALA A 182 -0.23 -2.92 -5.20
CA ALA A 182 -0.21 -2.30 -3.89
C ALA A 182 0.38 -3.30 -2.88
N VAL A 183 1.56 -2.98 -2.37
CA VAL A 183 2.28 -3.86 -1.44
C VAL A 183 1.81 -3.63 -0.01
N LYS A 184 1.78 -4.72 0.77
CA LYS A 184 1.36 -4.70 2.18
C LYS A 184 2.57 -4.90 3.07
N GLY A 185 2.66 -4.11 4.13
CA GLY A 185 3.67 -4.31 5.18
C GLY A 185 3.34 -5.52 6.05
N VAL A 186 4.35 -6.32 6.37
CA VAL A 186 4.27 -7.47 7.30
C VAL A 186 4.78 -7.13 8.70
N GLY A 187 5.42 -5.99 8.84
CA GLY A 187 5.95 -5.46 10.08
C GLY A 187 6.55 -4.07 9.87
N PHE A 188 7.27 -3.60 10.87
CA PHE A 188 8.07 -2.38 10.78
C PHE A 188 9.54 -2.70 10.94
N THR A 189 10.39 -1.94 10.26
CA THR A 189 11.85 -2.02 10.38
C THR A 189 12.26 -2.01 11.84
N ARG A 190 13.20 -2.88 12.23
CA ARG A 190 13.80 -2.85 13.57
C ARG A 190 14.96 -1.85 13.61
N PRO A 191 15.23 -1.22 14.77
CA PRO A 191 16.43 -0.42 14.96
C PRO A 191 17.68 -1.25 14.68
N TYR A 192 18.72 -0.61 14.14
CA TYR A 192 20.05 -1.19 14.05
C TYR A 192 20.98 -0.56 15.12
N PRO A 193 21.78 -1.37 15.86
CA PRO A 193 21.77 -2.82 15.89
C PRO A 193 20.49 -3.36 16.56
N PRO A 194 20.01 -4.55 16.13
CA PRO A 194 18.88 -5.18 16.79
C PRO A 194 19.21 -5.39 18.28
N GLU A 195 18.20 -5.22 19.14
CA GLU A 195 18.30 -5.54 20.56
C GLU A 195 18.77 -7.00 20.68
N GLU A 196 20.06 -7.21 20.97
CA GLU A 196 20.53 -8.52 21.40
C GLU A 196 19.70 -8.84 22.64
N GLU A 197 18.97 -9.96 22.62
CA GLU A 197 18.31 -10.51 23.81
C GLU A 197 19.42 -10.76 24.85
N GLN A 198 19.76 -9.73 25.63
CA GLN A 198 20.74 -9.86 26.69
C GLN A 198 20.16 -10.91 27.64
N PRO A 199 20.85 -12.04 27.88
CA PRO A 199 20.42 -12.97 28.91
C PRO A 199 20.29 -12.19 30.22
N PRO A 200 19.27 -12.46 31.05
CA PRO A 200 19.05 -11.68 32.27
C PRO A 200 20.33 -11.62 33.08
N LEU A 201 20.84 -10.41 33.29
CA LEU A 201 22.11 -10.13 33.98
C LEU A 201 22.11 -10.49 35.48
N PHE A 202 21.04 -11.14 35.99
CA PHE A 202 20.92 -11.47 37.40
C PHE A 202 20.55 -12.96 37.60
N PRO A 203 21.42 -13.76 38.24
CA PRO A 203 20.94 -14.97 38.92
C PRO A 203 19.97 -14.58 40.05
N PRO A 204 19.02 -15.46 40.45
CA PRO A 204 18.08 -15.18 41.52
C PRO A 204 18.83 -14.80 42.82
N GLU A 205 18.44 -13.68 43.42
CA GLU A 205 18.94 -13.19 44.70
C GLU A 205 18.92 -14.31 45.75
N LEU A 206 20.10 -14.76 46.17
CA LEU A 206 20.23 -15.43 47.45
C LEU A 206 20.30 -14.35 48.53
N LEU A 207 19.24 -14.30 49.34
CA LEU A 207 19.12 -13.60 50.61
C LEU A 207 20.42 -13.63 51.42
N ILE A 208 21.11 -12.49 51.52
CA ILE A 208 22.15 -12.26 52.54
C ILE A 208 21.64 -11.13 53.45
N PRO A 209 21.59 -11.34 54.78
CA PRO A 209 21.03 -10.37 55.72
C PRO A 209 21.87 -9.09 55.79
N ALA A 210 21.16 -7.97 55.96
CA ALA A 210 21.70 -6.62 56.08
C ALA A 210 22.78 -6.52 57.16
N ILE A 211 24.00 -6.15 56.74
CA ILE A 211 25.04 -5.64 57.64
C ILE A 211 25.02 -4.13 57.53
N SER A 212 24.56 -3.50 58.61
CA SER A 212 24.58 -2.06 58.83
C SER A 212 26.02 -1.59 59.01
N ILE A 213 26.50 -0.69 58.14
CA ILE A 213 27.77 0.02 58.32
C ILE A 213 27.48 1.53 58.27
N PRO A 214 27.76 2.30 59.34
CA PRO A 214 27.72 3.74 59.30
C PRO A 214 29.10 4.28 58.91
N ILE A 215 29.23 4.90 57.74
CA ILE A 215 30.39 5.75 57.43
C ILE A 215 29.90 7.14 57.06
N LEU A 216 30.11 8.02 58.03
CA LEU A 216 30.10 9.46 57.97
C LEU A 216 31.19 9.97 57.00
N VAL A 217 30.93 11.13 56.40
CA VAL A 217 31.86 12.28 56.27
C VAL A 217 32.59 12.56 54.92
N TRP A 218 32.09 13.62 54.27
CA TRP A 218 32.78 14.83 53.76
C TRP A 218 33.35 14.92 52.31
N LEU A 219 33.16 16.14 51.79
CA LEU A 219 33.72 16.81 50.59
C LEU A 219 33.17 16.38 49.22
N ILE A 220 32.33 17.24 48.58
CA ILE A 220 32.71 18.10 47.41
C ILE A 220 31.77 19.33 47.40
N PRO A 221 32.27 20.57 47.18
CA PRO A 221 31.55 21.81 47.45
C PRO A 221 30.71 22.35 46.27
N LEU A 222 29.59 22.96 46.65
CA LEU A 222 29.00 24.22 46.17
C LEU A 222 29.61 24.84 44.88
N LEU A 223 28.94 24.64 43.74
CA LEU A 223 29.15 25.46 42.54
C LEU A 223 28.20 26.69 42.59
N PRO A 224 28.69 27.91 42.31
CA PRO A 224 27.90 29.12 42.39
C PRO A 224 26.94 29.26 41.19
N ALA A 225 25.71 29.67 41.49
CA ALA A 225 24.77 30.19 40.52
C ALA A 225 25.31 31.51 39.94
N LEU A 226 25.63 31.52 38.65
CA LEU A 226 25.91 32.75 37.90
C LEU A 226 24.79 33.01 36.90
N SER A 227 23.99 34.00 37.28
CA SER A 227 23.06 34.75 36.48
C SER A 227 23.74 35.33 35.23
N SER A 228 23.11 35.14 34.07
CA SER A 228 23.28 36.01 32.91
C SER A 228 21.91 36.16 32.25
N GLY A 229 21.25 37.26 32.59
CA GLY A 229 20.07 37.72 31.87
C GLY A 229 20.48 38.23 30.50
N ALA A 230 19.88 37.67 29.47
CA ALA A 230 19.76 38.29 28.16
C ALA A 230 18.27 38.37 27.82
N SER A 231 17.68 39.54 28.06
CA SER A 231 16.34 39.87 27.60
C SER A 231 16.36 40.01 26.08
N VAL A 232 15.86 38.98 25.38
CA VAL A 232 15.54 39.09 23.95
C VAL A 232 14.30 39.99 23.83
N PRO A 233 14.32 41.05 22.99
CA PRO A 233 13.12 41.87 22.78
C PRO A 233 12.02 41.03 22.08
N PRO A 234 10.74 41.25 22.41
CA PRO A 234 9.65 40.54 21.76
C PRO A 234 9.62 40.87 20.25
N PRO A 235 9.34 39.89 19.37
CA PRO A 235 9.19 40.14 17.95
C PRO A 235 7.99 41.08 17.68
N PRO A 236 8.08 41.95 16.66
CA PRO A 236 6.98 42.84 16.31
C PRO A 236 5.72 42.04 15.94
N ALA A 237 4.57 42.56 16.38
CA ALA A 237 3.27 41.96 16.17
C ALA A 237 3.02 41.66 14.68
N PRO A 238 2.50 40.46 14.33
CA PRO A 238 2.09 40.18 12.96
C PRO A 238 0.96 41.13 12.54
N ALA A 239 1.09 41.68 11.34
CA ALA A 239 0.07 42.50 10.71
C ALA A 239 -1.28 41.75 10.64
N PRO A 240 -2.42 42.45 10.72
CA PRO A 240 -3.73 41.82 10.68
C PRO A 240 -3.93 41.05 9.37
N THR A 241 -4.14 39.74 9.50
CA THR A 241 -4.53 38.84 8.41
C THR A 241 -5.84 39.33 7.78
N PRO A 242 -5.92 39.48 6.44
CA PRO A 242 -7.18 39.74 5.75
C PRO A 242 -8.20 38.63 6.03
N ALA A 243 -9.47 39.00 6.15
CA ALA A 243 -10.57 38.08 6.48
C ALA A 243 -10.62 36.87 5.52
N PRO A 244 -11.01 35.67 6.01
CA PRO A 244 -11.13 34.48 5.17
C PRO A 244 -12.17 34.71 4.07
N GLN A 245 -11.77 34.58 2.80
CA GLN A 245 -12.73 34.34 1.72
C GLN A 245 -13.34 32.94 1.89
N PRO A 246 -14.65 32.75 1.61
CA PRO A 246 -15.28 31.44 1.68
C PRO A 246 -14.63 30.49 0.68
N GLU A 247 -13.98 29.46 1.20
CA GLU A 247 -13.37 28.37 0.44
C GLU A 247 -14.50 27.57 -0.27
N PRO A 248 -14.35 27.22 -1.56
CA PRO A 248 -15.30 26.33 -2.24
C PRO A 248 -15.33 24.98 -1.52
N GLU A 249 -16.53 24.47 -1.22
CA GLU A 249 -16.72 23.16 -0.57
C GLU A 249 -15.86 22.09 -1.24
N LYS A 250 -14.86 21.60 -0.49
CA LYS A 250 -14.04 20.46 -0.86
C LYS A 250 -14.98 19.25 -1.05
N PRO A 251 -15.00 18.60 -2.21
CA PRO A 251 -15.73 17.35 -2.38
C PRO A 251 -15.23 16.37 -1.32
N ARG A 252 -16.15 15.84 -0.51
CA ARG A 252 -15.82 14.90 0.55
C ARG A 252 -15.03 13.75 -0.08
N PRO A 253 -13.85 13.39 0.45
CA PRO A 253 -13.12 12.22 -0.02
C PRO A 253 -14.01 11.01 0.19
N ASN A 254 -14.39 10.38 -0.92
CA ASN A 254 -15.12 9.13 -0.90
C ASN A 254 -14.19 8.11 -0.24
N LEU A 255 -14.63 7.54 0.88
CA LEU A 255 -13.86 6.62 1.70
C LEU A 255 -13.42 5.42 0.86
N ALA A 256 -12.21 4.95 1.13
CA ALA A 256 -11.66 3.74 0.54
C ALA A 256 -12.60 2.56 0.82
N ILE A 257 -13.11 1.96 -0.25
CA ILE A 257 -13.78 0.66 -0.22
C ILE A 257 -12.67 -0.36 -0.01
N THR A 258 -12.43 -0.72 1.24
CA THR A 258 -11.72 -1.95 1.60
C THR A 258 -12.53 -3.11 1.05
N GLY A 259 -11.89 -4.00 0.28
CA GLY A 259 -12.51 -5.22 -0.24
C GLY A 259 -13.02 -6.13 0.87
N SER A 260 -14.26 -5.86 1.32
CA SER A 260 -15.16 -6.88 1.85
C SER A 260 -15.87 -7.53 0.64
N PRO A 261 -16.30 -8.79 0.73
CA PRO A 261 -16.84 -9.50 -0.42
C PRO A 261 -18.25 -8.99 -0.76
N VAL A 262 -18.35 -7.86 -1.45
CA VAL A 262 -19.62 -7.22 -1.84
C VAL A 262 -20.47 -8.18 -2.69
N ASP A 263 -19.83 -9.05 -3.47
CA ASP A 263 -20.52 -10.08 -4.26
C ASP A 263 -21.31 -11.06 -3.39
N THR A 264 -20.79 -11.43 -2.21
CA THR A 264 -21.53 -12.29 -1.27
C THR A 264 -22.69 -11.56 -0.60
N VAL A 265 -22.56 -10.26 -0.33
CA VAL A 265 -23.64 -9.45 0.25
C VAL A 265 -24.78 -9.25 -0.75
N MET A 266 -24.47 -9.06 -2.05
CA MET A 266 -25.48 -8.96 -3.10
C MET A 266 -26.21 -10.29 -3.32
N ALA A 267 -25.48 -11.42 -3.33
CA ALA A 267 -26.09 -12.74 -3.46
C ALA A 267 -27.00 -13.09 -2.27
N VAL A 268 -26.57 -12.77 -1.04
CA VAL A 268 -27.39 -12.98 0.18
C VAL A 268 -28.60 -12.05 0.17
N SER A 269 -28.45 -10.79 -0.25
CA SER A 269 -29.57 -9.84 -0.31
C SER A 269 -30.64 -10.26 -1.33
N LEU A 270 -30.23 -10.74 -2.51
CA LEU A 270 -31.15 -11.27 -3.51
C LEU A 270 -31.88 -12.52 -3.00
N LEU A 271 -31.16 -13.42 -2.32
CA LEU A 271 -31.74 -14.62 -1.72
C LEU A 271 -32.77 -14.27 -0.62
N VAL A 272 -32.44 -13.31 0.25
CA VAL A 272 -33.36 -12.85 1.32
C VAL A 272 -34.59 -12.15 0.73
N MET A 273 -34.43 -11.34 -0.32
CA MET A 273 -35.58 -10.73 -1.01
C MET A 273 -36.49 -11.78 -1.66
N LEU A 274 -35.91 -12.80 -2.32
CA LEU A 274 -36.69 -13.88 -2.92
C LEU A 274 -37.43 -14.71 -1.86
N LEU A 275 -36.77 -15.08 -0.76
CA LEU A 275 -37.40 -15.81 0.35
C LEU A 275 -38.50 -14.98 1.03
N GLY A 276 -38.26 -13.68 1.27
CA GLY A 276 -39.25 -12.77 1.83
C GLY A 276 -40.49 -12.64 0.93
N GLY A 277 -40.29 -12.50 -0.38
CA GLY A 277 -41.39 -12.45 -1.36
C GLY A 277 -42.25 -13.72 -1.36
N VAL A 278 -41.61 -14.90 -1.32
CA VAL A 278 -42.32 -16.18 -1.27
C VAL A 278 -43.13 -16.34 0.02
N LEU A 279 -42.59 -15.91 1.17
CA LEU A 279 -43.31 -15.96 2.45
C LEU A 279 -44.55 -15.05 2.49
N VAL A 280 -44.47 -13.84 1.92
CA VAL A 280 -45.63 -12.92 1.82
C VAL A 280 -46.71 -13.46 0.88
N ILE A 281 -46.32 -14.07 -0.25
CA ILE A 281 -47.29 -14.70 -1.17
C ILE A 281 -47.93 -15.94 -0.51
N ALA A 282 -47.16 -16.71 0.25
CA ALA A 282 -47.70 -17.88 0.96
C ALA A 282 -48.65 -17.46 2.11
N SER A 283 -48.36 -16.38 2.83
CA SER A 283 -49.19 -15.91 3.95
C SER A 283 -50.52 -15.31 3.48
N THR A 284 -50.51 -14.55 2.38
CA THR A 284 -51.72 -13.99 1.78
C THR A 284 -52.66 -15.08 1.26
N ARG A 285 -52.12 -16.16 0.68
CA ARG A 285 -52.91 -17.33 0.26
C ARG A 285 -53.54 -18.08 1.44
N ARG A 286 -52.84 -18.18 2.58
CA ARG A 286 -53.40 -18.79 3.80
C ARG A 286 -54.51 -17.94 4.42
N SER A 287 -54.35 -16.61 4.44
CA SER A 287 -55.38 -15.70 4.96
C SER A 287 -56.67 -15.68 4.12
N GLN A 288 -56.57 -15.92 2.81
CA GLN A 288 -57.76 -16.05 1.95
C GLN A 288 -58.47 -17.40 2.12
N ARG A 289 -57.74 -18.47 2.50
CA ARG A 289 -58.34 -19.77 2.81
C ARG A 289 -59.05 -19.82 4.16
N SER A 290 -58.70 -18.98 5.13
CA SER A 290 -59.37 -18.94 6.44
C SER A 290 -60.60 -18.02 6.49
N ARG A 291 -60.93 -17.36 5.38
CA ARG A 291 -62.11 -16.48 5.24
C ARG A 291 -63.21 -17.07 4.34
N ARG A 292 -63.08 -18.34 3.97
CA ARG A 292 -64.14 -19.17 3.40
C ARG A 292 -64.41 -20.31 4.37
#